data_AF-A0A7G8FJU2-F1
#
_entry.id   AF-A0A7G8FJU2-F1
#
_cell.length_a   1.000
_cell.length_b   1.000
_cell.length_c   1.000
_cell.angle_alpha   90.00
_cell.angle_beta   90.00
_cell.angle_gamma   90.00
#
_symmetry.space_group_name_H-M   'P 1'
#
loop_
_entity.id
_entity.type
_entity.pdbx_description
1 polymer ?
#
loop_
_entity_poly.entity_id
_entity_poly.type
_entity_poly.pdbx_seq_one_letter_code
_entity_poly.pdbx_strand_id
1 'polypeptide(L)' 'MIENATGRKSDDLLIGNNASNRLKGKKGDDVLYASTGSKKRLIGGKGRDKFLIDSDQEAFVVV' A
#
# COMPACT_ATOMS: atom_id res chain seq x y z
N MET A 1 -5.60 16.08 -2.28
CA MET A 1 -4.63 15.01 -1.95
C MET A 1 -5.33 13.68 -2.22
N ILE A 2 -4.62 12.59 -2.49
CA ILE A 2 -5.27 11.27 -2.68
C ILE A 2 -5.03 10.48 -1.39
N GLU A 3 -6.08 10.31 -0.62
CA GLU A 3 -6.05 9.60 0.66
C GLU A 3 -6.25 8.09 0.47
N ASN A 4 -6.73 7.63 -0.68
CA ASN A 4 -7.02 6.22 -0.93
C ASN A 4 -6.69 5.82 -2.38
N ALA A 5 -5.96 4.72 -2.55
CA ALA A 5 -5.70 4.13 -3.87
C ALA A 5 -6.12 2.65 -3.89
N THR A 6 -6.67 2.22 -5.01
CA THR A 6 -7.09 0.83 -5.20
C THR A 6 -6.71 0.36 -6.58
N GLY A 7 -5.95 -0.74 -6.64
CA GLY A 7 -5.52 -1.43 -7.84
C GLY A 7 -6.65 -2.17 -8.57
N ARG A 8 -6.26 -2.89 -9.61
CA ARG A 8 -7.08 -3.65 -10.55
C ARG A 8 -6.95 -5.16 -10.24
N LYS A 9 -7.09 -6.02 -11.25
CA LYS A 9 -6.91 -7.48 -11.11
C LYS A 9 -5.67 -7.89 -11.91
N SER A 10 -4.60 -7.14 -11.72
CA SER A 10 -3.31 -7.19 -12.40
C SER A 10 -2.26 -6.63 -11.45
N ASP A 11 -0.99 -6.89 -11.72
CA ASP A 11 0.11 -6.35 -10.94
C ASP A 11 0.13 -4.81 -10.96
N ASP A 12 0.04 -4.18 -9.79
CA ASP A 12 -0.03 -2.73 -9.62
C ASP A 12 1.12 -2.16 -8.78
N LEU A 13 1.51 -0.92 -9.07
CA LEU A 13 2.35 -0.08 -8.22
C LEU A 13 1.48 1.00 -7.54
N LEU A 14 1.31 0.90 -6.22
CA LEU A 14 0.52 1.85 -5.43
C LEU A 14 1.45 2.67 -4.54
N ILE A 15 1.48 3.99 -4.76
CA ILE A 15 2.34 4.92 -4.03
C ILE A 15 1.48 5.84 -3.16
N GLY A 16 1.67 5.76 -1.84
CA GLY A 16 1.07 6.64 -0.85
C GLY A 16 1.78 7.99 -0.72
N ASN A 17 1.25 8.87 0.12
CA ASN A 17 1.82 10.17 0.44
C ASN A 17 1.94 10.34 1.97
N ASN A 18 2.39 11.51 2.43
CA ASN A 18 2.65 11.72 3.86
C ASN A 18 1.36 11.80 4.71
N ALA A 19 0.19 11.88 4.07
CA ALA A 19 -1.11 11.82 4.74
C ALA A 19 -1.48 10.36 5.10
N SER A 20 -2.63 10.17 5.74
CA SER A 20 -3.11 8.82 6.03
C SER A 20 -3.58 8.17 4.73
N ASN A 21 -3.01 7.03 4.33
CA ASN A 21 -3.41 6.33 3.11
C ASN A 21 -4.02 4.96 3.37
N ARG A 22 -5.01 4.61 2.55
CA ARG A 22 -5.48 3.22 2.38
C ARG A 22 -5.11 2.76 0.97
N LEU A 23 -4.15 1.85 0.86
CA LEU A 23 -3.72 1.27 -0.42
C LEU A 23 -4.22 -0.18 -0.50
N LYS A 24 -4.85 -0.56 -1.62
CA LYS A 24 -5.39 -1.91 -1.83
C LYS A 24 -5.02 -2.46 -3.22
N GLY A 25 -4.21 -3.51 -3.31
CA GLY A 25 -3.75 -4.12 -4.56
C GLY A 25 -4.83 -4.95 -5.29
N LYS A 26 -5.51 -5.84 -4.56
CA LYS A 26 -6.55 -6.81 -4.99
C LYS A 26 -6.02 -8.13 -5.53
N LYS A 27 -5.79 -8.29 -6.84
CA LYS A 27 -5.29 -9.54 -7.44
C LYS A 27 -4.09 -9.16 -8.30
N GLY A 28 -3.05 -9.96 -8.28
CA GLY A 28 -1.78 -9.65 -8.95
C GLY A 28 -0.65 -9.65 -7.93
N ASP A 29 0.59 -9.61 -8.39
CA ASP A 29 1.76 -9.44 -7.55
C ASP A 29 2.02 -7.92 -7.40
N ASP A 30 1.46 -7.30 -6.36
CA ASP A 30 1.42 -5.83 -6.22
C ASP A 30 2.63 -5.27 -5.43
N VAL A 31 3.01 -4.01 -5.71
CA VAL A 31 3.98 -3.25 -4.91
C VAL A 31 3.29 -2.06 -4.27
N LEU A 32 3.21 -2.06 -2.94
CA LEU A 32 2.59 -1.00 -2.14
C LEU A 32 3.68 -0.21 -1.42
N TYR A 33 3.91 1.03 -1.85
CA TYR A 33 4.84 1.97 -1.24
C TYR A 33 4.09 2.94 -0.31
N ALA A 34 4.44 2.94 0.97
CA ALA A 34 3.99 3.91 1.96
C ALA A 34 5.14 4.85 2.33
N SER A 35 4.96 6.15 2.09
CA SER A 35 5.89 7.16 2.62
C SER A 35 5.70 7.36 4.13
N THR A 36 6.71 7.94 4.77
CA THR A 36 6.70 8.32 6.18
C THR A 36 5.52 9.24 6.54
N GLY A 37 5.23 9.38 7.83
CA GLY A 37 4.21 10.33 8.31
C GLY A 37 2.98 9.66 8.91
N SER A 38 1.77 9.95 8.42
CA SER A 38 0.54 9.49 9.10
C SER A 38 0.29 7.98 8.95
N LYS A 39 -0.57 7.42 9.82
CA LYS A 39 -1.00 6.01 9.80
C LYS A 39 -1.37 5.51 8.39
N LYS A 40 -0.86 4.34 8.03
CA LYS A 40 -1.07 3.71 6.72
C LYS A 40 -1.80 2.39 6.89
N ARG A 41 -2.68 2.07 5.94
CA ARG A 41 -3.26 0.73 5.82
C ARG A 41 -2.99 0.18 4.43
N LEU A 42 -2.20 -0.89 4.38
CA LEU A 42 -1.80 -1.54 3.15
C LEU A 42 -2.46 -2.92 3.10
N ILE A 43 -3.15 -3.20 2.00
CA ILE A 43 -3.82 -4.47 1.75
C ILE A 43 -3.32 -4.94 0.39
N GLY A 44 -2.51 -6.00 0.36
CA GLY A 44 -2.00 -6.56 -0.89
C GLY A 44 -3.15 -7.22 -1.67
N GLY A 45 -3.58 -8.37 -1.20
CA GLY A 45 -4.70 -9.12 -1.78
C GLY A 45 -4.23 -10.51 -2.19
N LYS A 46 -4.77 -11.03 -3.30
CA LYS A 46 -4.34 -12.32 -3.84
C LYS A 46 -3.15 -12.13 -4.77
N GLY A 47 -2.00 -12.67 -4.37
CA GLY A 47 -0.77 -12.70 -5.15
C GLY A 47 0.42 -12.60 -4.22
N ARG A 48 1.60 -12.35 -4.78
CA ARG A 48 2.83 -12.14 -4.01
C ARG A 48 3.12 -10.66 -3.94
N ASP A 49 2.53 -10.03 -2.95
CA ASP A 49 2.62 -8.59 -2.76
C ASP A 49 3.89 -8.19 -2.00
N LYS A 50 4.42 -7.02 -2.32
CA LYS A 50 5.56 -6.39 -1.63
C LYS A 50 5.13 -5.07 -1.02
N PHE A 51 5.49 -4.88 0.24
CA PHE A 51 5.22 -3.65 0.98
C PHE A 51 6.54 -2.94 1.26
N LEU A 52 6.72 -1.76 0.66
CA LEU A 52 7.82 -0.86 1.00
C LEU A 52 7.27 0.21 1.94
N ILE A 53 7.86 0.30 3.11
CA ILE A 53 7.54 1.33 4.10
C ILE A 53 8.84 2.07 4.37
N ASP A 54 8.84 3.36 4.06
CA ASP A 54 9.97 4.22 4.40
C ASP A 54 10.03 4.34 5.94
N SER A 55 11.14 3.90 6.54
CA SER A 55 11.16 3.52 7.95
C SER A 55 11.40 4.70 8.88
N ASP A 56 10.32 5.11 9.57
CA ASP A 56 10.32 5.65 10.93
C ASP A 56 9.04 5.24 11.71
N GLN A 57 8.20 4.36 11.14
CA GLN A 57 6.90 3.99 11.72
C GLN A 57 6.48 2.55 11.45
N GLU A 58 5.66 2.02 12.36
CA GLU A 58 4.98 0.74 12.23
C GLU A 58 3.88 0.81 11.16
N ALA A 59 3.98 -0.03 10.13
CA ALA A 59 2.87 -0.27 9.21
C ALA A 59 2.19 -1.59 9.56
N PHE A 60 0.86 -1.54 9.67
CA PHE A 60 0.05 -2.74 9.79
C PHE A 60 -0.16 -3.36 8.40
N VAL A 61 0.57 -4.44 8.12
CA VAL A 61 0.48 -5.19 6.87
C VAL A 61 -0.55 -6.31 7.05
N VAL A 62 -1.59 -6.31 6.21
CA VAL A 62 -2.54 -7.41 6.12
C VAL A 62 -2.23 -8.19 4.84
N VAL A 63 -1.76 -9.42 5.02
CA VAL A 63 -1.60 -10.43 3.96
C VAL A 63 -2.92 -11.11 3.64
#